data_AF-A0A2G1W6Z9-F1
#
_entry.id   AF-A0A2G1W6Z9-F1
#
_cell.length_a   1.000
_cell.length_b   1.000
_cell.length_c   1.000
_cell.angle_alpha   90.00
_cell.angle_beta   90.00
_cell.angle_gamma   90.00
#
_symmetry.space_group_name_H-M   'P 1'
#
loop_
_entity.id
_entity.type
_entity.pdbx_description
1 polymer ?
#
loop_
_entity_poly.entity_id
_entity_poly.type
_entity_poly.pdbx_seq_one_letter_code
_entity_poly.pdbx_strand_id
1 'polypeptide(L)'
;MNQTTSIADGNDPTVKSAAQDANAVQDAVNLIAIVGCFHRHLMALRQTGLCSDDLNNHPASLAFVSKLNSLCRMTTEREMAAFSAIDCMERGETAEYEVIPL
;
A
#
# COMPACT_ATOMS: atom_id res chain seq x y z
N MET A 1 -23.98 -11.55 0.39
CA MET A 1 -23.01 -10.46 0.61
C MET A 1 -23.61 -9.19 0.03
N ASN A 2 -23.87 -8.17 0.83
CA ASN A 2 -24.24 -6.85 0.31
C ASN A 2 -22.94 -6.15 -0.15
N GLN A 3 -22.82 -5.83 -1.43
CA GLN A 3 -21.74 -4.99 -1.92
C GLN A 3 -21.98 -3.55 -1.46
N THR A 4 -21.08 -3.02 -0.65
CA THR A 4 -21.05 -1.59 -0.32
C THR A 4 -20.19 -0.90 -1.38
N THR A 5 -20.70 0.17 -1.98
CA THR A 5 -19.99 0.95 -3.01
C THR A 5 -19.80 2.38 -2.51
N SER A 6 -18.64 2.97 -2.81
CA SER A 6 -18.29 4.35 -2.50
C SER A 6 -17.82 5.05 -3.78
N ILE A 7 -17.94 6.38 -3.84
CA ILE A 7 -17.67 7.19 -5.04
C ILE A 7 -16.47 8.10 -4.79
N ALA A 8 -15.46 8.03 -5.66
CA ALA A 8 -14.33 8.97 -5.69
C ALA A 8 -14.57 10.05 -6.76
N ASP A 9 -14.66 11.32 -6.36
CA ASP A 9 -14.90 12.45 -7.27
C ASP A 9 -13.58 13.00 -7.84
N GLY A 10 -13.37 12.83 -9.15
CA GLY A 10 -12.17 13.34 -9.85
C GLY A 10 -12.10 14.86 -9.99
N ASN A 11 -13.17 15.60 -9.64
CA ASN A 11 -13.15 17.05 -9.55
C ASN A 11 -12.62 17.55 -8.20
N ASP A 12 -12.59 16.69 -7.17
CA ASP A 12 -11.91 17.00 -5.91
C ASP A 12 -10.40 17.11 -6.18
N PRO A 13 -9.76 18.26 -5.90
CA PRO A 13 -8.33 18.45 -6.13
C PRO A 13 -7.45 17.42 -5.42
N THR A 14 -7.88 16.94 -4.25
CA THR A 14 -7.20 15.93 -3.44
C THR A 14 -7.26 14.57 -4.12
N VAL A 15 -8.44 14.16 -4.60
CA VAL A 15 -8.64 12.90 -5.32
C VAL A 15 -7.86 12.91 -6.64
N LYS A 16 -7.92 14.03 -7.38
CA LYS A 16 -7.20 14.19 -8.63
C LYS A 16 -5.68 14.11 -8.47
N SER A 17 -5.14 14.82 -7.47
CA SER A 17 -3.72 14.76 -7.13
C SER A 17 -3.30 13.35 -6.72
N ALA A 18 -4.09 12.69 -5.87
CA ALA A 18 -3.85 11.30 -5.48
C ALA A 18 -3.85 10.33 -6.67
N ALA A 19 -4.72 10.53 -7.65
CA ALA A 19 -4.74 9.71 -8.87
C ALA A 19 -3.49 9.92 -9.76
N GLN A 20 -3.00 11.15 -9.87
CA GLN A 20 -1.77 11.46 -10.63
C GLN A 20 -0.55 10.79 -9.99
N ASP A 21 -0.41 10.92 -8.67
CA ASP A 21 0.72 10.35 -7.94
C ASP A 21 0.65 8.82 -7.87
N ALA A 22 -0.55 8.24 -7.76
CA ALA A 22 -0.75 6.80 -7.86
C ALA A 22 -0.25 6.23 -9.20
N ASN A 23 -0.44 6.96 -10.31
CA ASN A 23 0.10 6.55 -11.62
C ASN A 23 1.63 6.67 -11.65
N ALA A 24 2.20 7.78 -11.17
CA ALA A 24 3.64 7.96 -11.11
C ALA A 24 4.36 6.89 -10.25
N VAL A 25 3.67 6.38 -9.23
CA VAL A 25 4.15 5.28 -8.38
C VAL A 25 4.19 3.95 -9.13
N GLN A 26 3.27 3.69 -10.07
CA GLN A 26 3.37 2.50 -10.90
C GLN A 26 4.66 2.49 -11.73
N ASP A 27 5.15 3.67 -12.10
CA ASP A 27 6.40 3.84 -12.86
C ASP A 27 7.66 3.82 -11.95
N ALA A 28 7.51 4.00 -10.64
CA ALA A 28 8.61 4.01 -9.68
C ALA A 28 9.12 2.59 -9.33
N VAL A 29 10.39 2.46 -8.94
CA VAL A 29 11.03 1.17 -8.57
C VAL A 29 11.65 1.13 -7.17
N ASN A 30 11.30 2.06 -6.27
CA ASN A 30 11.87 2.15 -4.92
C ASN A 30 10.80 2.22 -3.82
N LEU A 31 10.85 1.29 -2.86
CA LEU A 31 9.96 1.21 -1.70
C LEU A 31 9.92 2.49 -0.86
N ILE A 32 11.05 3.16 -0.63
CA ILE A 32 11.12 4.37 0.21
C ILE A 32 10.28 5.49 -0.40
N ALA A 33 10.42 5.71 -1.71
CA ALA A 33 9.68 6.75 -2.43
C ALA A 33 8.18 6.46 -2.41
N ILE A 34 7.80 5.20 -2.63
CA ILE A 34 6.41 4.76 -2.69
C ILE A 34 5.74 4.89 -1.32
N VAL A 35 6.36 4.38 -0.26
CA VAL A 35 5.79 4.46 1.11
C VAL A 35 5.70 5.92 1.57
N GLY A 36 6.73 6.73 1.29
CA GLY A 36 6.70 8.15 1.64
C GLY A 36 5.60 8.92 0.91
N CYS A 37 5.36 8.62 -0.36
CA CYS A 37 4.26 9.19 -1.14
C CYS A 37 2.89 8.72 -0.62
N PHE A 38 2.73 7.40 -0.41
CA PHE A 38 1.50 6.80 0.09
C PHE A 38 1.06 7.42 1.42
N HIS A 39 1.99 7.56 2.37
CA HIS A 39 1.72 8.17 3.67
C HIS A 39 1.18 9.61 3.55
N ARG A 40 1.77 10.44 2.68
CA ARG A 40 1.29 11.81 2.46
C ARG A 40 -0.15 11.84 1.92
N HIS A 41 -0.48 10.96 0.98
CA HIS A 41 -1.83 10.90 0.43
C HIS A 41 -2.85 10.36 1.42
N LEU A 42 -2.51 9.34 2.21
CA LEU A 42 -3.39 8.86 3.28
C LEU A 42 -3.71 9.98 4.28
N MET A 43 -2.73 10.80 4.64
CA MET A 43 -2.96 11.96 5.51
C MET A 43 -3.83 13.03 4.85
N ALA A 44 -3.61 13.34 3.58
CA ALA A 44 -4.42 14.32 2.85
C ALA A 44 -5.88 13.86 2.67
N LEU A 45 -6.11 12.60 2.27
CA LEU A 45 -7.45 12.03 2.14
C LEU A 45 -8.17 11.91 3.48
N ARG A 46 -7.43 11.62 4.57
CA ARG A 46 -8.02 11.64 5.91
C ARG A 46 -8.53 13.03 6.30
N GLN A 47 -7.84 14.09 5.87
CA GLN A 47 -8.26 15.48 6.13
C GLN A 47 -9.53 15.87 5.37
N THR A 48 -9.88 15.18 4.28
CA THR A 48 -11.15 15.40 3.56
C THR A 48 -12.33 14.64 4.18
N GLY A 49 -12.13 13.96 5.31
CA GLY A 49 -13.18 13.26 6.06
C GLY A 49 -13.31 11.77 5.75
N LEU A 50 -12.47 11.21 4.86
CA LEU A 50 -12.43 9.77 4.65
C LEU A 50 -11.86 9.09 5.90
N CYS A 51 -12.50 8.01 6.33
CA CYS A 51 -12.10 7.24 7.52
C CYS A 51 -11.57 5.85 7.14
N SER A 52 -11.07 5.12 8.14
CA SER A 52 -10.28 3.87 8.02
C SER A 52 -10.64 3.00 6.81
N ASP A 53 -11.88 2.50 6.75
CA ASP A 53 -12.27 1.53 5.73
C ASP A 53 -12.38 2.18 4.33
N ASP A 54 -12.86 3.42 4.25
CA ASP A 54 -12.88 4.18 3.00
C ASP A 54 -11.46 4.42 2.49
N LEU A 55 -10.53 4.78 3.37
CA LEU A 55 -9.11 4.99 3.02
C LEU A 55 -8.45 3.69 2.56
N ASN A 56 -8.71 2.57 3.24
CA ASN A 56 -8.14 1.27 2.90
C ASN A 56 -8.61 0.78 1.52
N ASN A 57 -9.84 1.12 1.14
CA ASN A 57 -10.45 0.72 -0.13
C ASN A 57 -10.41 1.83 -1.19
N HIS A 58 -9.85 3.01 -0.88
CA HIS A 58 -9.78 4.11 -1.83
C HIS A 58 -8.91 3.70 -3.04
N PRO A 59 -9.32 3.99 -4.29
CA PRO A 59 -8.58 3.57 -5.48
C PRO A 59 -7.09 3.97 -5.48
N ALA A 60 -6.78 5.18 -4.98
CA ALA A 60 -5.39 5.61 -4.83
C ALA A 60 -4.62 4.68 -3.88
N SER A 61 -5.16 4.34 -2.71
CA SER A 61 -4.54 3.44 -1.75
C SER A 61 -4.30 2.05 -2.33
N LEU A 62 -5.28 1.51 -3.06
CA LEU A 62 -5.15 0.21 -3.73
C LEU A 62 -4.06 0.21 -4.81
N ALA A 63 -3.87 1.32 -5.53
CA ALA A 63 -2.79 1.45 -6.50
C ALA A 63 -1.40 1.41 -5.82
N PHE A 64 -1.21 2.12 -4.71
CA PHE A 64 0.02 2.05 -3.92
C PHE A 64 0.28 0.63 -3.40
N VAL A 65 -0.72 -0.02 -2.81
CA VAL A 65 -0.60 -1.39 -2.28
C VAL A 65 -0.31 -2.39 -3.41
N SER A 66 -0.95 -2.25 -4.57
CA SER A 66 -0.67 -3.08 -5.75
C SER A 66 0.78 -2.99 -6.18
N LYS A 67 1.36 -1.77 -6.17
CA LYS A 67 2.77 -1.59 -6.51
C LYS A 67 3.71 -2.18 -5.45
N LEU A 68 3.41 -2.00 -4.16
CA LEU A 68 4.16 -2.64 -3.07
C LEU A 68 4.15 -4.17 -3.22
N ASN A 69 2.99 -4.74 -3.53
CA ASN A 69 2.82 -6.16 -3.79
C ASN A 69 3.70 -6.64 -4.95
N SER A 70 3.72 -5.89 -6.05
CA SER A 70 4.55 -6.17 -7.23
C SER A 70 6.06 -6.11 -6.93
N LEU A 71 6.52 -5.07 -6.23
CA LEU A 71 7.93 -4.91 -5.88
C LEU A 71 8.43 -5.98 -4.89
N CYS A 72 7.58 -6.41 -3.96
CA CYS A 72 7.93 -7.43 -2.98
C CYS A 72 7.70 -8.86 -3.50
N ARG A 73 7.16 -9.03 -4.72
CA ARG A 73 6.73 -10.31 -5.31
C ARG A 73 5.95 -11.15 -4.30
N MET A 74 5.02 -10.52 -3.60
CA MET A 74 4.35 -11.16 -2.47
C MET A 74 3.44 -12.29 -2.97
N THR A 75 3.63 -13.45 -2.37
CA THR A 75 2.76 -14.63 -2.50
C THR A 75 2.30 -15.03 -1.11
N THR A 76 1.24 -15.82 -1.00
CA THR A 76 0.77 -16.33 0.30
C THR A 76 1.88 -17.08 1.06
N GLU A 77 2.72 -17.84 0.34
CA GLU A 77 3.85 -18.55 0.95
C GLU A 77 4.89 -17.58 1.53
N ARG A 78 5.25 -16.52 0.78
CA ARG A 78 6.18 -15.49 1.25
C ARG A 78 5.61 -14.70 2.42
N GLU A 79 4.31 -14.44 2.42
CA GLU A 79 3.61 -13.80 3.54
C GLU A 79 3.70 -14.64 4.82
N MET A 80 3.39 -15.95 4.75
CA MET A 80 3.48 -16.84 5.91
C MET A 80 4.93 -17.00 6.41
N ALA A 81 5.90 -17.07 5.49
CA ALA A 81 7.32 -17.11 5.85
C ALA A 81 7.75 -15.81 6.54
N ALA A 82 7.29 -14.66 6.07
CA ALA A 82 7.57 -13.36 6.69
C ALA A 82 6.99 -13.27 8.11
N PHE A 83 5.76 -13.73 8.34
CA PHE A 83 5.17 -13.77 9.68
C PHE A 83 5.95 -14.68 10.63
N SER A 84 6.32 -15.87 10.15
CA SER A 84 7.16 -16.79 10.94
C SER A 84 8.52 -16.17 11.29
N ALA A 85 9.13 -15.46 10.35
CA ALA A 85 10.39 -14.77 10.57
C ALA A 85 10.26 -13.63 11.59
N ILE A 86 9.14 -12.88 11.57
CA ILE A 86 8.84 -11.85 12.59
C ILE A 86 8.78 -12.47 13.98
N ASP A 87 8.07 -13.59 14.14
CA ASP A 87 7.96 -14.27 15.44
C ASP A 87 9.32 -14.77 15.96
N CYS A 88 10.20 -15.22 15.07
CA CYS A 88 11.58 -15.58 15.43
C CYS A 88 12.37 -14.34 15.89
N MET A 89 12.34 -13.26 15.11
CA MET A 89 13.05 -12.02 15.42
C MET A 89 12.57 -11.38 16.73
N GLU A 90 11.26 -11.43 17.03
CA GLU A 90 10.69 -10.94 18.29
C GLU A 90 11.27 -11.68 19.51
N ARG A 91 11.54 -12.99 19.37
CA ARG A 91 12.16 -13.82 20.41
C ARG A 91 13.69 -13.65 20.50
N GLY A 92 14.29 -12.79 19.67
CA GLY A 92 15.74 -12.62 19.57
C GLY A 92 16.44 -13.74 18.79
N GLU A 93 15.69 -14.56 18.06
CA GLU A 93 16.22 -15.62 17.21
C GLU A 93 16.60 -15.05 15.83
N THR A 94 17.55 -15.69 15.15
CA THR A 94 17.89 -15.35 13.77
C THR A 94 16.87 -15.96 12.82
N ALA A 95 16.42 -15.20 11.83
CA ALA A 95 15.58 -15.69 10.74
C ALA A 95 16.27 -15.46 9.39
N GLU A 96 16.28 -16.49 8.55
CA GLU A 96 16.67 -16.36 7.15
C GLU A 96 15.49 -15.87 6.33
N TYR A 97 15.77 -15.12 5.25
CA TYR A 97 14.73 -14.62 4.35
C TYR A 97 15.22 -14.64 2.90
N GLU A 98 14.28 -14.91 2.00
CA GLU A 98 14.56 -14.98 0.57
C GLU A 98 14.61 -13.58 -0.05
N VAL A 99 15.79 -13.22 -0.58
CA VAL A 99 15.99 -12.01 -1.38
C VAL A 99 15.82 -12.34 -2.85
N ILE A 100 14.82 -11.74 -3.50
CA ILE A 100 14.60 -11.88 -4.93
C ILE A 100 14.96 -10.55 -5.63
N PRO A 101 15.96 -10.53 -6.52
CA PRO A 101 16.31 -9.34 -7.29
C PRO A 101 15.15 -8.93 -8.22
N LEU A 102 14.98 -7.61 -8.38
CA LEU A 102 14.03 -7.02 -9.33
C LEU A 102 14.40 -7.35 -10.78
#